data_AF-A0AAX3KLA0-F1
#
_entry.id   AF-A0AAX3KLA0-F1
#
_cell.length_a   1.000
_cell.length_b   1.000
_cell.length_c   1.000
_cell.angle_alpha   90.00
_cell.angle_beta   90.00
_cell.angle_gamma   90.00
#
_symmetry.space_group_name_H-M   'P 1'
#
loop_
_entity.id
_entity.type
_entity.pdbx_description
1 polymer ?
#
loop_
_entity_poly.entity_id
_entity_poly.type
_entity_poly.pdbx_seq_one_letter_code
_entity_poly.pdbx_strand_id
1 'polypeptide(L)'
;MNLSEYLSQLPRGGKKVLALKLGVTASYLSRLVSGDRAITAERALQIESATDGLVSRCVLRPDLQWGLTRDEEQLPKAKALPTLNANVRSRSRPGQSLEVAGVLSSTGGAQ
;
A
#
# COMPACT_ATOMS: atom_id res chain seq x y z
N MET A 1 25.47 7.79 -17.47
CA MET A 1 26.28 7.87 -16.23
C MET A 1 25.89 6.72 -15.31
N ASN A 2 26.86 6.02 -14.71
CA ASN A 2 26.60 4.91 -13.78
C ASN A 2 26.47 5.40 -12.33
N LEU A 3 25.83 4.62 -11.46
CA LEU A 3 25.68 4.98 -10.05
C LEU A 3 27.04 5.13 -9.33
N SER A 4 27.99 4.25 -9.61
CA SER A 4 29.35 4.33 -9.05
C SER A 4 30.03 5.64 -9.42
N GLU A 5 29.98 6.01 -10.71
CA GLU A 5 30.57 7.25 -11.23
C GLU A 5 29.92 8.50 -10.62
N TYR A 6 28.59 8.50 -10.48
CA TYR A 6 27.87 9.58 -9.82
C TYR A 6 28.34 9.77 -8.39
N LEU A 7 28.50 8.68 -7.64
CA LEU A 7 28.94 8.74 -6.26
C LEU A 7 30.41 9.13 -6.09
N SER A 8 31.26 8.89 -7.08
CA SER A 8 32.66 9.33 -7.08
C SER A 8 32.80 10.83 -7.38
N GLN A 9 31.86 11.42 -8.13
CA GLN A 9 31.84 12.85 -8.42
C GLN A 9 31.23 13.69 -7.28
N LEU A 10 30.50 13.07 -6.37
CA LEU A 10 29.91 13.76 -5.23
C LEU A 10 30.98 14.18 -4.20
N PRO A 11 30.82 15.34 -3.54
CA PRO A 11 31.72 15.78 -2.48
C PRO A 11 31.67 14.80 -1.29
N ARG A 12 32.67 14.92 -0.40
CA ARG A 12 32.75 14.08 0.79
C ARG A 12 31.44 14.18 1.60
N GLY A 13 30.81 13.03 1.83
CA GLY A 13 29.50 12.94 2.51
C GLY A 13 28.28 12.89 1.58
N GLY A 14 28.45 13.16 0.28
CA GLY A 14 27.37 13.09 -0.71
C GLY A 14 26.69 11.72 -0.78
N LYS A 15 27.45 10.63 -0.62
CA LYS A 15 26.89 9.26 -0.46
C LYS A 15 25.88 9.16 0.68
N LYS A 16 26.16 9.79 1.84
CA LYS A 16 25.25 9.81 3.00
C LYS A 16 24.01 10.64 2.70
N VAL A 17 24.17 11.81 2.07
CA VAL A 17 23.05 12.67 1.69
C VAL A 17 22.11 11.95 0.71
N LEU A 18 22.67 11.28 -0.29
CA LEU A 18 21.88 10.49 -1.23
C LEU A 18 21.15 9.35 -0.52
N ALA A 19 21.84 8.61 0.36
CA ALA A 19 21.23 7.55 1.14
C ALA A 19 20.05 8.06 1.99
N LEU A 20 20.19 9.23 2.62
CA LEU A 20 19.12 9.89 3.36
C LEU A 20 17.93 10.29 2.46
N LYS A 21 18.18 10.88 1.28
CA LYS A 21 17.12 11.19 0.30
C LYS A 21 16.35 9.94 -0.14
N LEU A 22 17.02 8.81 -0.27
CA LEU A 22 16.41 7.53 -0.64
C LEU A 22 15.78 6.76 0.54
N GLY A 23 15.95 7.23 1.78
CA GLY A 23 15.51 6.52 2.97
C GLY A 23 16.21 5.18 3.20
N VAL A 24 17.47 5.06 2.77
CA VAL A 24 18.29 3.85 2.92
C VAL A 24 19.55 4.12 3.74
N THR A 25 20.18 3.05 4.24
CA THR A 25 21.46 3.18 4.93
C THR A 25 22.61 3.33 3.93
N ALA A 26 23.66 4.06 4.32
CA ALA A 26 24.85 4.21 3.49
C ALA A 26 25.50 2.86 3.13
N SER A 27 25.50 1.90 4.06
CA SER A 27 26.00 0.54 3.81
C SER A 27 25.14 -0.22 2.79
N TYR A 28 23.82 0.01 2.77
CA TYR A 28 22.96 -0.54 1.73
C TYR A 28 23.30 0.04 0.36
N LEU A 29 23.45 1.36 0.28
CA LEU A 29 23.83 2.03 -0.95
C LEU A 29 25.19 1.55 -1.49
N SER A 30 26.19 1.34 -0.62
CA SER A 30 27.47 0.75 -1.02
C SER A 30 27.32 -0.66 -1.59
N ARG A 31 26.48 -1.52 -1.01
CA ARG A 31 26.23 -2.88 -1.53
C ARG A 31 25.57 -2.86 -2.91
N LEU A 32 24.68 -1.90 -3.18
CA LEU A 32 24.10 -1.72 -4.51
C LEU A 32 25.15 -1.31 -5.54
N VAL A 33 26.09 -0.44 -5.15
CA VAL A 33 27.16 0.05 -6.02
C VAL A 33 28.20 -1.02 -6.30
N SER A 34 28.54 -1.82 -5.29
CA SER A 34 29.47 -2.96 -5.42
C SER A 34 28.86 -4.15 -6.17
N GLY A 35 27.56 -4.14 -6.47
CA GLY A 35 26.87 -5.25 -7.13
C GLY A 35 26.56 -6.44 -6.21
N ASP A 36 26.82 -6.32 -4.90
CA ASP A 36 26.46 -7.33 -3.88
C ASP A 36 24.95 -7.53 -3.82
N ARG A 37 24.17 -6.47 -4.07
CA ARG A 37 22.71 -6.53 -4.19
C ARG A 37 22.23 -5.96 -5.51
N ALA A 38 21.33 -6.69 -6.16
CA ALA A 38 20.62 -6.22 -7.34
C ALA A 38 19.68 -5.04 -7.00
N ILE A 39 19.67 -4.04 -7.87
CA ILE A 39 18.75 -2.90 -7.77
C ILE A 39 17.38 -3.35 -8.34
N THR A 40 16.34 -3.21 -7.52
CA THR A 40 14.96 -3.49 -7.97
C THR A 40 14.46 -2.37 -8.88
N ALA A 41 13.43 -2.66 -9.69
CA ALA A 41 12.85 -1.68 -10.61
C ALA A 41 12.39 -0.40 -9.87
N GLU A 42 11.67 -0.57 -8.76
CA GLU A 42 11.22 0.53 -7.91
C GLU A 42 12.39 1.40 -7.43
N ARG A 43 13.50 0.77 -7.00
CA ARG A 43 14.68 1.51 -6.52
C ARG A 43 15.39 2.25 -7.64
N ALA A 44 15.45 1.70 -8.84
CA ALA A 44 16.04 2.42 -9.96
C ALA A 44 15.25 3.70 -10.32
N LEU A 45 13.91 3.67 -10.21
CA LEU A 45 13.07 4.87 -10.36
C LEU A 45 13.34 5.89 -9.25
N GLN A 46 13.40 5.43 -7.99
CA GLN A 46 13.71 6.32 -6.86
C GLN A 46 15.10 6.96 -6.98
N ILE A 47 16.10 6.21 -7.44
CA ILE A 47 17.46 6.73 -7.67
C ILE A 47 17.42 7.79 -8.78
N GLU A 48 16.72 7.53 -9.88
CA GLU A 48 16.58 8.50 -10.97
C GLU A 48 15.92 9.80 -10.48
N SER A 49 14.82 9.71 -9.73
CA SER A 49 14.16 10.88 -9.15
C SER A 49 15.03 11.60 -8.12
N ALA A 50 15.75 10.86 -7.26
CA ALA A 50 16.60 11.46 -6.22
C ALA A 50 17.85 12.15 -6.79
N THR A 51 18.27 11.75 -7.99
CA THR A 51 19.42 12.29 -8.74
C THR A 51 19.01 13.24 -9.85
N ASP A 52 17.74 13.66 -9.90
CA ASP A 52 17.21 14.60 -10.90
C ASP A 52 17.50 14.16 -12.35
N GLY A 53 17.45 12.85 -12.60
CA GLY A 53 17.69 12.27 -13.92
C GLY A 53 19.16 12.10 -14.33
N LEU A 54 20.13 12.44 -13.46
CA LEU A 54 21.55 12.25 -13.75
C LEU A 54 21.93 10.78 -13.90
N VAL A 55 21.25 9.88 -13.17
CA VAL A 55 21.42 8.44 -13.30
C VAL A 55 20.14 7.84 -13.86
N SER A 56 20.18 7.43 -15.13
CA SER A 56 19.02 6.84 -15.80
C SER A 56 18.75 5.41 -15.32
N ARG A 57 17.47 5.09 -15.09
CA ARG A 57 17.05 3.72 -14.69
C ARG A 57 17.47 2.62 -15.67
N CYS A 58 17.54 2.93 -16.97
CA CYS A 58 17.99 2.01 -18.02
C CYS A 58 19.46 1.59 -17.84
N VAL A 59 20.30 2.45 -17.26
CA VAL A 59 21.71 2.15 -17.00
C VAL A 59 21.84 1.28 -15.75
N LEU A 60 21.01 1.52 -14.73
CA LEU A 60 20.99 0.73 -13.48
C LEU A 60 20.51 -0.71 -13.71
N ARG A 61 19.55 -0.88 -14.62
CA ARG A 61 18.90 -2.16 -14.92
C ARG A 61 18.66 -2.25 -16.43
N PRO A 62 19.70 -2.55 -17.22
CA PRO A 62 19.55 -2.73 -18.67
C PRO A 62 18.72 -3.97 -19.02
N ASP A 63 18.62 -4.90 -18.08
CA ASP A 63 17.87 -6.15 -18.19
C ASP A 63 16.33 -5.92 -18.27
N LEU A 64 15.85 -4.79 -17.76
CA LEU A 64 14.41 -4.45 -17.78
C LEU A 64 14.08 -3.58 -19.00
N GLN A 65 13.00 -3.91 -19.69
CA GLN A 65 12.43 -3.05 -20.73
C GLN A 65 11.57 -1.95 -20.09
N TRP A 66 12.20 -0.79 -19.87
CA TRP A 66 11.56 0.40 -19.33
C TRP A 66 10.67 1.06 -20.39
N GLY A 67 9.35 0.94 -20.26
CA GLY A 67 8.39 1.62 -21.15
C GLY A 67 7.39 0.72 -21.89
N LEU A 68 7.33 -0.57 -21.58
CA LEU A 68 6.25 -1.46 -22.04
C LEU A 68 5.20 -1.68 -20.95
N THR A 69 4.75 -0.62 -20.30
CA THR A 69 3.45 -0.69 -19.66
C THR A 69 2.40 -0.60 -20.76
N ARG A 70 1.86 -1.76 -21.15
CA ARG A 70 0.44 -1.82 -21.54
C ARG A 70 -0.39 -1.48 -20.31
N ASP A 71 -0.32 -0.23 -19.87
CA ASP A 71 -1.32 0.36 -18.99
C ASP A 71 -2.31 1.13 -19.87
N GLU A 72 -2.94 0.36 -20.75
CA GLU A 72 -4.29 0.61 -21.23
C GLU A 72 -5.31 -0.09 -20.31
N GLU A 73 -5.05 -0.13 -19.01
CA GLU A 73 -6.13 -0.16 -18.02
C GLU A 73 -5.92 1.00 -17.06
N GLN A 74 -5.91 2.19 -17.66
CA GLN A 74 -6.36 3.40 -17.01
C GLN A 74 -7.68 3.06 -16.32
N LEU A 75 -7.66 2.82 -15.01
CA LEU A 75 -8.83 2.89 -14.13
C LEU A 75 -9.42 4.29 -14.30
N PRO A 76 -10.54 4.47 -15.02
CA PRO A 76 -11.20 5.76 -15.05
C PRO A 76 -12.20 5.76 -13.90
N LYS A 77 -12.14 6.82 -13.11
CA LYS A 77 -13.23 7.30 -12.25
C LYS A 77 -13.54 6.45 -11.02
N ALA A 78 -13.51 7.12 -9.88
CA ALA A 78 -14.59 7.00 -8.91
C ALA A 78 -15.94 7.08 -9.66
N LYS A 79 -16.54 5.92 -9.96
CA LYS A 79 -17.96 5.82 -10.24
C LYS A 79 -18.53 5.06 -9.05
N ALA A 80 -19.34 5.78 -8.29
CA ALA A 80 -20.07 5.31 -7.13
C ALA A 80 -20.48 3.85 -7.27
N LEU A 81 -20.19 3.05 -6.23
CA LEU A 81 -21.01 1.90 -5.94
C LEU A 81 -22.46 2.43 -5.85
N PRO A 82 -23.42 1.98 -6.68
CA PRO A 82 -24.80 2.06 -6.24
C PRO A 82 -24.85 1.18 -4.99
N THR A 83 -24.87 1.80 -3.81
CA THR A 83 -25.22 1.08 -2.59
C THR A 83 -26.64 0.58 -2.82
N LEU A 84 -26.76 -0.69 -3.21
CA LEU A 84 -28.03 -1.26 -3.59
C LEU A 84 -28.76 -1.63 -2.30
N ASN A 85 -29.71 -0.76 -1.96
CA ASN A 85 -30.84 -0.98 -1.05
C ASN A 85 -30.47 -1.08 0.44
N ALA A 86 -30.65 -0.02 1.22
CA ALA A 86 -31.96 0.42 1.73
C ALA A 86 -32.87 -0.77 2.07
N ASN A 87 -33.08 -1.00 3.36
CA ASN A 87 -34.01 -1.96 3.97
C ASN A 87 -33.43 -3.32 4.42
N VAL A 88 -32.63 -3.31 5.48
CA VAL A 88 -32.70 -4.39 6.49
C VAL A 88 -32.93 -3.79 7.87
N ARG A 89 -34.19 -3.42 8.08
CA ARG A 89 -34.95 -3.56 9.32
C ARG A 89 -34.14 -3.47 10.62
N SER A 90 -34.24 -2.30 11.26
CA SER A 90 -34.02 -2.09 12.68
C SER A 90 -34.62 -3.26 13.48
N ARG A 91 -33.77 -4.18 13.93
CA ARG A 91 -34.12 -5.10 15.01
C ARG A 91 -33.56 -4.52 16.31
N SER A 92 -34.17 -3.42 16.75
CA SER A 92 -34.18 -3.08 18.16
C SER A 92 -35.23 -3.97 18.83
N ARG A 93 -34.77 -4.99 19.55
CA ARG A 93 -35.40 -5.41 20.82
C ARG A 93 -34.43 -4.92 21.89
N PRO A 94 -34.88 -4.18 22.93
CA PRO A 94 -35.59 -4.87 24.01
C PRO A 94 -36.71 -4.03 24.69
N GLY A 95 -37.64 -4.72 25.36
CA GLY A 95 -38.33 -4.18 26.55
C GLY A 95 -39.68 -3.47 26.37
N GLN A 96 -40.77 -4.24 26.39
CA GLN A 96 -42.07 -3.91 26.98
C GLN A 96 -42.86 -5.24 26.99
N SER A 97 -42.96 -6.00 28.08
CA SER A 97 -43.60 -5.74 29.39
C SER A 97 -45.07 -5.36 29.28
N LEU A 98 -45.92 -6.27 29.78
CA LEU A 98 -47.39 -6.22 29.91
C LEU A 98 -48.12 -6.17 28.55
N GLU A 99 -49.06 -7.02 28.21
CA GLU A 99 -50.16 -7.61 28.99
C GLU A 99 -50.80 -8.65 28.05
N VAL A 100 -51.29 -9.79 28.54
CA VAL A 100 -52.65 -10.30 28.28
C VAL A 100 -52.83 -11.68 28.89
N ALA A 101 -54.00 -11.81 29.51
CA ALA A 101 -54.51 -12.90 30.31
C ALA A 101 -54.65 -14.24 29.56
N GLY A 102 -54.77 -15.32 30.35
CA GLY A 102 -55.62 -16.43 29.93
C GLY A 102 -55.20 -17.80 30.45
N VAL A 103 -55.80 -18.17 31.58
CA VAL A 103 -56.43 -19.48 31.86
C VAL A 103 -55.57 -20.75 31.76
N LEU A 104 -55.20 -21.30 32.92
CA LEU A 104 -55.22 -22.75 33.13
C LEU A 104 -55.89 -23.05 34.47
N SER A 105 -57.06 -23.65 34.33
CA SER A 105 -57.99 -24.02 35.38
C SER A 105 -57.55 -25.25 36.16
N SER A 106 -58.03 -25.30 37.41
CA SER A 106 -58.49 -26.53 38.09
C SER A 106 -57.46 -27.53 38.61
N THR A 107 -57.16 -27.41 39.90
CA THR A 107 -56.97 -28.58 40.78
C THR A 107 -57.99 -28.51 41.92
N GLY A 108 -59.08 -29.25 41.78
CA GLY A 108 -60.01 -29.54 42.86
C GLY A 108 -59.45 -30.68 43.71
N GLY A 109 -59.19 -30.41 45.00
CA GLY A 109 -58.81 -31.37 46.02
C GLY A 109 -59.96 -31.64 46.99
N ALA A 110 -60.08 -32.90 47.36
CA ALA A 110 -61.04 -33.52 48.27
C ALA A 110 -61.48 -32.73 49.51
N GLN A 111 -62.76 -32.85 49.87
CA GLN A 111 -63.24 -33.53 51.08
C GLN A 111 -64.60 -34.17 50.82
#